data_AF-A0A948RF51-F1
#
_entry.id   AF-A0A948RF51-F1
#
_cell.length_a   1.000
_cell.length_b   1.000
_cell.length_c   1.000
_cell.angle_alpha   90.00
_cell.angle_beta   90.00
_cell.angle_gamma   90.00
#
_symmetry.space_group_name_H-M   'P 1'
#
loop_
_entity.id
_entity.type
_entity.pdbx_description
1 polymer ?
#
loop_
_entity_poly.entity_id
_entity_poly.type
_entity_poly.pdbx_seq_one_letter_code
_entity_poly.pdbx_strand_id
1 'polypeptide(L)'
;VILDRPRHAQLIAEVRRNGVRIRLIPDGDVAGALMTAWPDSGIDVLFGIGGTPEGVLAACALRAMGGEIQGKLYARNEDELRRGREMGYDFEKILTMNDLVSTEDVFFAATGITEGELLHGVKYFGKGARTDSLVVRGLTGTVRQIVATHRWDKLSQLSAIKYQDLTPD
;
A
#
# COMPACT_ATOMS: atom_id res chain seq x y z
N VAL A 1 -2.21 -6.78 -10.98
CA VAL A 1 -1.06 -5.85 -10.81
C VAL A 1 0.18 -6.65 -10.50
N ILE A 2 1.32 -6.28 -11.09
CA ILE A 2 2.64 -6.89 -10.82
C ILE A 2 3.68 -5.77 -10.78
N LEU A 3 4.61 -5.79 -9.82
CA LEU A 3 5.76 -4.88 -9.82
C LEU A 3 6.66 -5.13 -11.03
N ASP A 4 7.02 -4.09 -11.76
CA ASP A 4 7.94 -4.17 -12.89
C ASP A 4 9.38 -4.28 -12.38
N ARG A 5 9.83 -5.53 -12.24
CA ARG A 5 11.15 -5.88 -11.72
C ARG A 5 11.70 -7.08 -12.48
N PRO A 6 13.03 -7.18 -12.69
CA PRO A 6 13.64 -8.32 -13.37
C PRO A 6 13.25 -9.67 -12.76
N ARG A 7 13.13 -9.76 -11.43
CA ARG A 7 12.70 -10.97 -10.71
C ARG A 7 11.29 -11.45 -11.06
N HIS A 8 10.46 -10.63 -11.70
CA HIS A 8 9.10 -10.99 -12.13
C HIS A 8 9.01 -11.31 -13.63
N ALA A 9 10.10 -11.29 -14.39
CA ALA A 9 10.06 -11.50 -15.84
C ALA A 9 9.40 -12.83 -16.23
N GLN A 10 9.75 -13.93 -15.52
CA GLN A 10 9.15 -15.25 -15.75
C GLN A 10 7.66 -15.25 -15.40
N LEU A 11 7.30 -14.68 -14.25
CA LEU A 11 5.90 -14.55 -13.81
C LEU A 11 5.07 -13.78 -14.83
N ILE A 12 5.56 -12.62 -15.29
CA ILE A 12 4.89 -11.78 -16.30
C ILE A 12 4.69 -12.56 -17.60
N ALA A 13 5.71 -13.28 -18.07
CA ALA A 13 5.61 -14.09 -19.27
C ALA A 13 4.56 -15.20 -19.12
N GLU A 14 4.51 -15.87 -17.97
CA GLU A 14 3.52 -16.89 -17.66
C GLU A 14 2.09 -16.34 -17.63
N VAL A 15 1.88 -15.24 -16.91
CA VAL A 15 0.57 -14.57 -16.82
C VAL A 15 0.08 -14.10 -18.19
N ARG A 16 0.97 -13.55 -19.03
CA ARG A 16 0.64 -13.15 -20.42
C ARG A 16 0.26 -14.35 -21.30
N ARG A 17 0.98 -15.47 -21.20
CA ARG A 17 0.65 -16.68 -21.98
C ARG A 17 -0.75 -17.22 -21.65
N ASN A 18 -1.22 -17.00 -20.43
CA ASN A 18 -2.56 -17.37 -20.00
C ASN A 18 -3.64 -16.33 -20.37
N GLY A 19 -3.31 -15.29 -21.14
CA GLY A 19 -4.28 -14.28 -21.62
C GLY A 19 -4.72 -13.26 -20.56
N VAL A 20 -4.06 -13.24 -19.40
CA VAL A 20 -4.39 -12.31 -18.31
C VAL A 20 -3.83 -10.92 -18.62
N ARG A 21 -4.65 -9.88 -18.38
CA ARG A 21 -4.21 -8.49 -18.51
C ARG A 21 -3.31 -8.12 -17.34
N ILE A 22 -2.19 -7.45 -17.62
CA ILE A 22 -1.22 -7.06 -16.60
C ILE A 22 -1.10 -5.55 -16.57
N ARG A 23 -1.31 -5.00 -15.37
CA ARG A 23 -0.88 -3.65 -15.02
C ARG A 23 0.49 -3.72 -14.32
N LEU A 24 1.48 -3.09 -14.94
CA LEU A 24 2.85 -3.03 -14.41
C LEU A 24 3.06 -1.80 -13.52
N ILE A 25 3.49 -2.11 -12.30
CA ILE A 25 3.92 -1.32 -11.16
C ILE A 25 5.37 -0.81 -11.08
N PRO A 26 5.76 0.46 -11.26
CA PRO A 26 7.14 0.83 -10.95
C PRO A 26 7.43 0.77 -9.45
N ASP A 27 6.43 1.06 -8.60
CA ASP A 27 6.50 0.94 -7.13
C ASP A 27 5.08 0.95 -6.55
N GLY A 28 4.94 0.83 -5.24
CA GLY A 28 3.67 1.02 -4.52
C GLY A 28 2.78 -0.22 -4.49
N ASP A 29 3.35 -1.37 -4.14
CA ASP A 29 2.60 -2.62 -3.97
C ASP A 29 1.55 -2.55 -2.85
N VAL A 30 1.71 -1.69 -1.84
CA VAL A 30 0.63 -1.40 -0.86
C VAL A 30 -0.61 -0.86 -1.57
N ALA A 31 -0.49 0.21 -2.36
CA ALA A 31 -1.62 0.77 -3.10
C ALA A 31 -2.17 -0.24 -4.12
N GLY A 32 -1.27 -0.99 -4.79
CA GLY A 32 -1.63 -2.10 -5.66
C GLY A 32 -2.48 -3.17 -4.99
N ALA A 33 -2.19 -3.50 -3.73
CA ALA A 33 -2.94 -4.45 -2.93
C ALA A 33 -4.30 -3.87 -2.52
N LEU A 34 -4.36 -2.64 -1.99
CA LEU A 34 -5.63 -2.03 -1.58
C LEU A 34 -6.64 -1.94 -2.74
N MET A 35 -6.16 -1.68 -3.96
CA MET A 35 -7.02 -1.64 -5.14
C MET A 35 -7.73 -2.96 -5.43
N THR A 36 -7.21 -4.12 -4.98
CA THR A 36 -7.90 -5.42 -5.16
C THR A 36 -9.19 -5.53 -4.33
N ALA A 37 -9.29 -4.73 -3.26
CA ALA A 37 -10.48 -4.67 -2.40
C ALA A 37 -11.23 -3.33 -2.55
N TRP A 38 -10.87 -2.52 -3.54
CA TRP A 38 -11.54 -1.25 -3.81
C TRP A 38 -12.56 -1.39 -4.93
N PRO A 39 -13.82 -0.95 -4.74
CA PRO A 39 -14.84 -0.99 -5.79
C PRO A 39 -14.38 -0.27 -7.05
N ASP A 40 -14.71 -0.83 -8.21
CA ASP A 40 -14.48 -0.23 -9.53
C ASP A 40 -13.02 0.12 -9.87
N SER A 41 -12.04 -0.40 -9.11
CA SER A 41 -10.61 -0.17 -9.37
C SER A 41 -10.12 -0.79 -10.69
N GLY A 42 -10.83 -1.82 -11.19
CA GLY A 42 -10.41 -2.63 -12.32
C GLY A 42 -9.21 -3.54 -12.03
N ILE A 43 -8.86 -3.72 -10.75
CA ILE A 43 -7.75 -4.56 -10.29
C ILE A 43 -8.30 -5.73 -9.48
N ASP A 44 -8.05 -6.96 -9.96
CA ASP A 44 -8.56 -8.17 -9.31
C ASP A 44 -7.53 -8.78 -8.34
N VAL A 45 -6.25 -8.77 -8.69
CA VAL A 45 -5.17 -9.46 -7.95
C VAL A 45 -3.87 -8.68 -8.02
N LEU A 46 -3.14 -8.59 -6.90
CA LEU A 46 -1.71 -8.25 -6.86
C LEU A 46 -0.90 -9.55 -6.76
N PHE A 47 0.11 -9.72 -7.62
CA PHE A 47 0.92 -10.94 -7.63
C PHE A 47 2.41 -10.68 -7.85
N GLY A 48 3.25 -11.31 -7.04
CA GLY A 48 4.71 -11.21 -7.13
C GLY A 48 5.40 -11.04 -5.77
N ILE A 49 6.69 -10.74 -5.83
CA ILE A 49 7.58 -10.54 -4.70
C ILE A 49 7.74 -9.04 -4.42
N GLY A 50 7.14 -8.60 -3.32
CA GLY A 50 7.21 -7.24 -2.78
C GLY A 50 8.12 -7.12 -1.57
N GLY A 51 8.03 -5.98 -0.88
CA GLY A 51 8.69 -5.79 0.41
C GLY A 51 7.88 -6.40 1.57
N THR A 52 8.57 -6.94 2.57
CA THR A 52 7.92 -7.56 3.74
C THR A 52 7.14 -6.52 4.58
N PRO A 53 7.69 -5.34 4.92
CA PRO A 53 6.92 -4.31 5.64
C PRO A 53 5.65 -3.90 4.90
N GLU A 54 5.74 -3.73 3.58
CA GLU A 54 4.64 -3.39 2.69
C GLU A 54 3.56 -4.48 2.68
N GLY A 55 3.96 -5.76 2.67
CA GLY A 55 3.03 -6.88 2.81
C GLY A 55 2.23 -6.86 4.12
N VAL A 56 2.86 -6.50 5.25
CA VAL A 56 2.17 -6.36 6.55
C VAL A 56 1.21 -5.16 6.54
N LEU A 57 1.61 -4.03 5.94
CA LEU A 57 0.75 -2.85 5.79
C LEU A 57 -0.48 -3.16 4.91
N ALA A 58 -0.26 -3.86 3.79
CA ALA A 58 -1.33 -4.31 2.91
C ALA A 58 -2.30 -5.26 3.63
N ALA A 59 -1.79 -6.22 4.42
CA ALA A 59 -2.61 -7.11 5.23
C ALA A 59 -3.52 -6.34 6.20
N CYS A 60 -2.97 -5.34 6.90
CA CYS A 60 -3.73 -4.49 7.82
C CYS A 60 -4.90 -3.78 7.12
N ALA A 61 -4.64 -3.17 5.95
CA ALA A 61 -5.68 -2.50 5.18
C ALA A 61 -6.70 -3.48 4.60
N LEU A 62 -6.25 -4.57 3.99
CA LEU A 62 -7.11 -5.58 3.36
C LEU A 62 -8.04 -6.24 4.37
N ARG A 63 -7.55 -6.54 5.58
CA ARG A 63 -8.39 -7.06 6.66
C ARG A 63 -9.58 -6.14 6.95
N ALA A 64 -9.35 -4.82 6.99
CA ALA A 64 -10.42 -3.85 7.21
C ALA A 64 -11.35 -3.65 6.00
N MET A 65 -10.85 -3.92 4.80
CA MET A 65 -11.58 -3.73 3.54
C MET A 65 -12.24 -5.02 3.02
N GLY A 66 -12.11 -6.14 3.73
CA GLY A 66 -12.67 -7.43 3.34
C GLY A 66 -11.89 -8.16 2.24
N GLY A 67 -10.60 -7.86 2.09
CA GLY A 67 -9.68 -8.56 1.20
C GLY A 67 -8.92 -9.70 1.88
N GLU A 68 -8.09 -10.40 1.11
CA GLU A 68 -7.26 -11.50 1.57
C GLU A 68 -5.82 -11.32 1.06
N ILE A 69 -4.83 -11.83 1.80
CA ILE A 69 -3.45 -11.84 1.36
C ILE A 69 -2.76 -13.12 1.84
N GLN A 70 -2.02 -13.72 0.92
CA GLN A 70 -1.13 -14.83 1.22
C GLN A 70 0.28 -14.50 0.74
N GLY A 71 1.27 -14.97 1.47
CA GLY A 71 2.67 -14.74 1.15
C GLY A 71 3.57 -15.87 1.61
N LYS A 72 4.81 -15.82 1.17
CA LYS A 72 5.89 -16.69 1.65
C LYS A 72 7.14 -15.82 1.78
N LEU A 73 7.97 -16.10 2.79
CA LEU A 73 9.24 -15.42 2.93
C LEU A 73 10.12 -15.71 1.69
N TYR A 74 10.79 -14.68 1.20
CA TYR A 74 11.66 -14.79 0.03
C TYR A 74 13.05 -14.24 0.39
N ALA A 75 14.02 -15.13 0.49
CA ALA A 75 15.42 -14.76 0.69
C ALA A 75 16.05 -14.37 -0.65
N ARG A 76 16.80 -13.26 -0.68
CA ARG A 76 17.46 -12.79 -1.90
C ARG A 76 18.75 -13.56 -2.21
N ASN A 77 19.31 -14.21 -1.20
CA ASN A 77 20.55 -14.98 -1.28
C ASN A 77 20.63 -15.99 -0.12
N GLU A 78 21.65 -16.85 -0.15
CA GLU A 78 21.86 -17.88 0.86
C GLU A 78 22.14 -17.32 2.26
N ASP A 79 22.79 -16.16 2.37
CA ASP A 79 23.07 -15.52 3.66
C ASP A 79 21.78 -15.05 4.36
N GLU A 80 20.83 -14.49 3.62
CA GLU A 80 19.51 -14.16 4.16
C GLU A 80 18.72 -15.39 4.56
N LEU A 81 18.75 -16.42 3.73
CA LEU A 81 18.08 -17.69 4.02
C LEU A 81 18.64 -18.31 5.31
N ARG A 82 19.98 -18.35 5.44
CA ARG A 82 20.67 -18.87 6.62
C ARG A 82 20.30 -18.06 7.87
N ARG A 83 20.45 -16.73 7.84
CA ARG A 83 20.10 -15.87 8.98
C ARG A 83 18.63 -16.01 9.38
N GLY A 84 17.72 -16.05 8.40
CA GLY A 84 16.30 -16.23 8.67
C GLY A 84 15.99 -17.58 9.32
N ARG A 85 16.63 -18.67 8.86
CA ARG A 85 16.50 -19.99 9.50
C ARG A 85 17.10 -20.04 10.91
N GLU A 86 18.24 -19.38 11.13
CA GLU A 86 18.85 -19.24 12.46
C GLU A 86 17.94 -18.47 13.43
N MET A 87 17.14 -17.52 12.93
CA MET A 87 16.10 -16.83 13.68
C MET A 87 14.82 -17.66 13.88
N GLY A 88 14.76 -18.88 13.33
CA GLY A 88 13.62 -19.79 13.46
C GLY A 88 12.49 -19.57 12.43
N TYR A 89 12.73 -18.80 11.37
CA TYR A 89 11.73 -18.62 10.32
C TYR A 89 11.67 -19.81 9.36
N ASP A 90 10.45 -20.28 9.10
CA ASP A 90 10.17 -21.26 8.06
C ASP A 90 9.89 -20.55 6.72
N PHE A 91 10.78 -20.75 5.75
CA PHE A 91 10.65 -20.19 4.40
C PHE A 91 9.71 -20.99 3.50
N GLU A 92 9.25 -22.17 3.92
CA GLU A 92 8.25 -22.95 3.19
C GLU A 92 6.82 -22.70 3.69
N LYS A 93 6.68 -22.07 4.86
CA LYS A 93 5.38 -21.71 5.42
C LYS A 93 4.66 -20.68 4.52
N ILE A 94 3.41 -20.99 4.19
CA ILE A 94 2.46 -20.01 3.65
C ILE A 94 1.97 -19.15 4.82
N LEU A 95 2.26 -17.86 4.75
CA LEU A 95 1.74 -16.84 5.65
C LEU A 95 0.37 -16.41 5.15
N THR A 96 -0.64 -16.57 6.00
CA THR A 96 -2.01 -16.11 5.78
C THR A 96 -2.21 -14.70 6.36
N MET A 97 -3.36 -14.07 6.09
CA MET A 97 -3.76 -12.82 6.74
C MET A 97 -3.59 -12.88 8.28
N ASN A 98 -3.94 -14.00 8.91
CA ASN A 98 -3.84 -14.18 10.37
C ASN A 98 -2.40 -14.28 10.88
N ASP A 99 -1.46 -14.75 10.05
CA ASP A 99 -0.04 -14.79 10.40
C ASP A 99 0.61 -13.39 10.33
N LEU A 100 0.12 -12.53 9.42
CA LEU A 100 0.66 -11.18 9.23
C LEU A 100 0.05 -10.16 10.19
N VAL A 101 -1.27 -10.25 10.40
CA VAL A 101 -2.03 -9.35 11.29
C VAL A 101 -3.08 -10.18 12.01
N SER A 102 -2.87 -10.49 13.29
CA SER A 102 -3.67 -11.49 14.01
C SER A 102 -4.93 -10.95 14.68
N THR A 103 -5.18 -9.64 14.61
CA THR A 103 -6.31 -8.97 15.27
C THR A 103 -7.29 -8.41 14.24
N GLU A 104 -8.59 -8.46 14.54
CA GLU A 104 -9.62 -7.76 13.77
C GLU A 104 -9.69 -6.26 14.12
N ASP A 105 -9.12 -5.85 15.26
CA ASP A 105 -9.02 -4.45 15.65
C ASP A 105 -7.80 -3.80 15.01
N VAL A 106 -7.95 -3.52 13.72
CA VAL A 106 -6.96 -2.84 12.89
C VAL A 106 -7.41 -1.44 12.52
N PHE A 107 -6.43 -0.55 12.39
CA PHE A 107 -6.63 0.79 11.87
C PHE A 107 -5.55 1.06 10.82
N PHE A 108 -5.96 1.54 9.66
CA PHE A 108 -5.05 1.94 8.60
C PHE A 108 -5.43 3.31 8.06
N ALA A 109 -4.43 4.14 7.80
CA ALA A 109 -4.59 5.44 7.18
C ALA A 109 -3.51 5.68 6.13
N ALA A 110 -3.91 6.21 4.98
CA ALA A 110 -3.02 6.60 3.89
C ALA A 110 -3.44 7.97 3.33
N THR A 111 -2.48 8.75 2.85
CA THR A 111 -2.72 10.03 2.18
C THR A 111 -1.93 10.06 0.89
N GLY A 112 -2.57 10.46 -0.21
CA GLY A 112 -1.91 10.59 -1.51
C GLY A 112 -0.88 11.71 -1.49
N ILE A 113 0.38 11.38 -1.81
CA ILE A 113 1.46 12.36 -1.95
C ILE A 113 1.47 12.87 -3.40
N THR A 114 1.66 11.95 -4.34
CA THR A 114 1.55 12.18 -5.78
C THR A 114 0.20 11.69 -6.29
N GLU A 115 -0.19 12.11 -7.49
CA GLU A 115 -1.42 11.63 -8.13
C GLU A 115 -1.36 10.10 -8.27
N GLY A 116 -2.37 9.43 -7.72
CA GLY A 116 -2.53 7.98 -7.78
C GLY A 116 -3.99 7.62 -8.05
N GLU A 117 -4.23 6.34 -8.32
CA GLU A 117 -5.57 5.87 -8.66
C GLU A 117 -6.48 5.70 -7.46
N LEU A 118 -5.91 5.35 -6.32
CA LEU A 118 -6.66 5.21 -5.07
C LEU A 118 -6.87 6.56 -4.37
N LEU A 119 -5.86 7.42 -4.40
CA LEU A 119 -5.86 8.72 -3.71
C LEU A 119 -5.22 9.79 -4.59
N HIS A 120 -5.87 10.95 -4.65
CA HIS A 120 -5.30 12.11 -5.32
C HIS A 120 -4.05 12.63 -4.59
N GLY A 121 -3.10 13.16 -5.36
CA GLY A 121 -1.91 13.78 -4.80
C GLY A 121 -2.23 15.08 -4.06
N VAL A 122 -1.28 15.57 -3.27
CA VAL A 122 -1.41 16.87 -2.61
C VAL A 122 -1.49 17.96 -3.68
N LYS A 123 -2.56 18.76 -3.65
CA LYS A 123 -2.75 19.91 -4.55
C LYS A 123 -2.59 21.21 -3.79
N TYR A 124 -1.53 21.95 -4.09
CA TYR A 124 -1.31 23.28 -3.53
C TYR A 124 -2.12 24.34 -4.28
N PHE A 125 -2.59 25.34 -3.54
CA PHE A 125 -3.22 26.55 -4.08
C PHE A 125 -2.77 27.75 -3.23
N GLY A 126 -3.03 28.98 -3.68
CA GLY A 126 -2.32 30.16 -3.19
C GLY A 126 -2.25 30.39 -1.67
N LYS A 127 -3.17 29.84 -0.86
CA LYS A 127 -3.12 29.95 0.61
C LYS A 127 -3.35 28.61 1.32
N GLY A 128 -3.03 27.49 0.68
CA GLY A 128 -3.34 26.19 1.25
C GLY A 128 -2.99 24.98 0.41
N ALA A 129 -3.45 23.84 0.89
CA ALA A 129 -3.31 22.56 0.21
C ALA A 129 -4.60 21.75 0.33
N ARG A 130 -4.85 20.88 -0.65
CA ARG A 130 -5.86 19.84 -0.59
C ARG A 130 -5.17 18.49 -0.50
N THR A 131 -5.61 17.65 0.43
CA THR A 131 -5.16 16.26 0.57
C THR A 131 -6.34 15.32 0.41
N ASP A 132 -6.06 14.12 -0.08
CA ASP A 132 -7.01 13.02 -0.17
C ASP A 132 -6.46 11.84 0.63
N SER A 133 -7.24 11.39 1.61
CA SER A 133 -6.84 10.37 2.56
C SER A 133 -7.86 9.25 2.62
N LEU A 134 -7.38 8.02 2.80
CA LEU A 134 -8.18 6.84 3.12
C LEU A 134 -7.96 6.48 4.58
N VAL A 135 -9.03 6.24 5.33
CA VAL A 135 -9.00 5.74 6.70
C VAL A 135 -9.94 4.55 6.82
N VAL A 136 -9.43 3.43 7.34
CA VAL A 136 -10.21 2.19 7.50
C VAL A 136 -10.10 1.64 8.92
N ARG A 137 -11.19 1.05 9.40
CA ARG A 137 -11.27 0.37 10.72
C ARG A 137 -11.77 -1.05 10.55
N GLY A 138 -10.99 -2.01 11.05
CA GLY A 138 -11.30 -3.44 10.96
C GLY A 138 -12.59 -3.81 11.69
N LEU A 139 -12.70 -3.47 12.97
CA LEU A 139 -13.87 -3.84 13.79
C LEU A 139 -15.22 -3.39 13.20
N THR A 140 -15.27 -2.26 12.51
CA THR A 140 -16.52 -1.71 11.97
C THR A 140 -16.64 -1.84 10.47
N GLY A 141 -15.62 -2.35 9.78
CA GLY A 141 -15.51 -2.35 8.31
C GLY A 141 -15.68 -0.96 7.68
N THR A 142 -15.55 0.11 8.47
CA THR A 142 -15.88 1.46 8.00
C THR A 142 -14.69 2.01 7.23
N VAL A 143 -14.94 2.32 5.96
CA VAL A 143 -13.98 2.98 5.08
C VAL A 143 -14.38 4.43 4.90
N ARG A 144 -13.46 5.35 5.14
CA ARG A 144 -13.64 6.80 5.01
C ARG A 144 -12.64 7.33 4.01
N GLN A 145 -13.14 7.93 2.95
CA GLN A 145 -12.34 8.84 2.13
C GLN A 145 -12.51 10.26 2.67
N ILE A 146 -11.41 10.96 2.89
CA ILE A 146 -11.35 12.27 3.52
C ILE A 146 -10.62 13.22 2.58
N VAL A 147 -11.38 14.10 1.93
CA VAL A 147 -10.82 15.22 1.19
C VAL A 147 -10.76 16.43 2.12
N ALA A 148 -9.54 16.80 2.52
CA ALA A 148 -9.32 17.92 3.44
C ALA A 148 -8.77 19.14 2.70
N THR A 149 -9.26 20.32 3.05
CA THR A 149 -8.72 21.62 2.58
C THR A 149 -8.04 22.32 3.75
N HIS A 150 -6.73 22.46 3.64
CA HIS A 150 -5.86 23.05 4.65
C HIS A 150 -5.64 24.53 4.35
N ARG A 151 -5.97 25.40 5.30
CA ARG A 151 -5.84 26.86 5.17
C ARG A 151 -4.62 27.37 5.93
N TRP A 152 -3.56 27.70 5.23
CA TRP A 152 -2.28 28.09 5.84
C TRP A 152 -2.34 29.43 6.55
N ASP A 153 -3.19 30.36 6.10
CA ASP A 153 -3.38 31.66 6.76
C ASP A 153 -3.83 31.52 8.22
N LYS A 154 -4.66 30.51 8.51
CA LYS A 154 -5.07 30.17 9.87
C LYS A 154 -4.10 29.20 10.56
N LEU A 155 -3.66 28.15 9.86
CA LEU A 155 -2.78 27.14 10.45
C LEU A 155 -1.43 27.73 10.90
N SER A 156 -0.88 28.69 10.16
CA SER A 156 0.39 29.34 10.50
C SER A 156 0.32 30.14 11.81
N GLN A 157 -0.87 30.50 12.29
CA GLN A 157 -1.05 31.20 13.57
C GLN A 157 -0.92 30.25 14.77
N LEU A 158 -1.09 28.94 14.55
CA LEU A 158 -1.16 27.92 15.60
C LEU A 158 -0.03 26.88 15.49
N SER A 159 0.49 26.66 14.28
CA SER A 159 1.45 25.60 14.01
C SER A 159 2.88 26.04 14.31
N ALA A 160 3.67 25.12 14.86
CA ALA A 160 5.11 25.27 14.95
C ALA A 160 5.81 25.19 13.57
N ILE A 161 5.10 24.69 12.54
CA ILE A 161 5.59 24.62 11.16
C ILE A 161 5.23 25.91 10.44
N LYS A 162 6.23 26.58 9.86
CA LYS A 162 6.02 27.76 9.02
C LYS A 162 5.60 27.34 7.62
N TYR A 163 4.36 27.64 7.24
CA TYR A 163 3.84 27.33 5.90
C TYR A 163 4.11 28.44 4.86
N GLN A 164 4.58 29.62 5.29
CA GLN A 164 4.76 30.80 4.44
C GLN A 164 5.99 30.71 3.52
N ASP A 165 6.94 29.83 3.82
CA ASP A 165 8.20 29.67 3.06
C ASP A 165 8.11 28.53 2.00
N LEU A 166 6.92 27.95 1.79
CA LEU A 166 6.71 26.76 0.94
C LEU A 166 6.09 27.08 -0.44
N THR A 167 5.89 28.35 -0.79
CA THR A 167 5.49 28.72 -2.15
C THR A 167 6.71 28.65 -3.07
N PRO A 168 6.70 27.80 -4.12
CA PRO A 168 7.71 27.90 -5.17
C PRO A 168 7.52 29.23 -5.91
N ASP A 169 8.63 29.90 -6.23
CA ASP A 169 8.66 31.04 -7.15
C ASP A 169 8.04 30.70 -8.52
#